data_AF-A0A5N6RM25-F1
#
_entry.id   AF-A0A5N6RM25-F1
#
_cell.length_a   1.000
_cell.length_b   1.000
_cell.length_c   1.000
_cell.angle_alpha   90.00
_cell.angle_beta   90.00
_cell.angle_gamma   90.00
#
_symmetry.space_group_name_H-M   'P 1'
#
loop_
_entity.id
_entity.type
_entity.pdbx_description
1 polymer ?
#
loop_
_entity_poly.entity_id
_entity_poly.type
_entity_poly.pdbx_seq_one_letter_code
_entity_poly.pdbx_strand_id
1 'polypeptide(L)'
;MKALTATTLNDMVRTPTFVRITAFVLLSLSVFFLFNRFTATSPSLVFSSLPRPLYKTESSPPPRPPPPSPPLTATTSSLSPPPPPSPPPPYPPPPKVDMMIRMGIVDETGAMSLEFEVGDIDESWMEEEEKSRGGREEKEEKEESGARVKVGKYKVCEKSMGEYIPCIDNVEEIRRLNLSASVERFERHCPQQGKGLDCVVPRPEGYQVKIPWPKSRDEVWLSNVPHTGLVEDKDSKKWILIKKDKFIFQGGGRANRHLNQISKMVPDIAFGQRTRVTLDIGCGVADFGAFLMQRNVATLSIAPKDVHKNQIQFALERGVPAMVATFATHRLLYPSQAFDFIHCLGCRVNWTLDDGMLLLEANRMLRAGGYFIWAAEPVYKREKNLREQWAEMEDLTSRICWELVKKEAYIAIWRKPLNNSCYLNRDSGMQPRVCDSNDDPDNVWYDLLHSLSSLWLRDITYKYALQCMTCDACH
;
A
#
# COMPACT_ATOMS: atom_id res chain seq x y z
N MET A 1 -83.46 35.48 7.37
CA MET A 1 -82.69 36.74 7.53
C MET A 1 -81.59 36.54 8.57
N LYS A 2 -80.33 36.44 8.13
CA LYS A 2 -79.17 37.24 8.59
C LYS A 2 -77.90 36.58 8.05
N ALA A 3 -77.05 37.44 7.51
CA ALA A 3 -76.06 37.16 6.49
C ALA A 3 -74.76 36.53 7.01
N LEU A 4 -74.15 35.67 6.19
CA LEU A 4 -72.72 35.38 6.25
C LEU A 4 -71.94 36.60 5.73
N THR A 5 -71.10 37.19 6.57
CA THR A 5 -70.08 38.15 6.17
C THR A 5 -68.81 37.40 5.78
N ALA A 6 -68.43 37.54 4.52
CA ALA A 6 -67.14 37.11 3.98
C ALA A 6 -66.02 37.93 4.61
N THR A 7 -65.09 37.27 5.31
CA THR A 7 -63.82 37.89 5.70
C THR A 7 -62.85 37.73 4.53
N THR A 8 -62.41 38.87 4.02
CA THR A 8 -61.59 39.03 2.82
C THR A 8 -60.16 38.54 3.08
N LEU A 9 -59.57 37.91 2.06
CA LEU A 9 -58.20 37.37 2.04
C LEU A 9 -57.09 38.41 2.35
N ASN A 10 -57.43 39.70 2.41
CA ASN A 10 -56.50 40.82 2.55
C ASN A 10 -56.05 41.11 3.99
N ASP A 11 -56.72 40.60 5.02
CA ASP A 11 -56.35 40.90 6.42
C ASP A 11 -55.26 39.98 6.98
N MET A 12 -55.00 38.82 6.36
CA MET A 12 -53.88 37.94 6.79
C MET A 12 -52.50 38.56 6.54
N VAL A 13 -52.39 39.47 5.57
CA VAL A 13 -51.11 40.05 5.11
C VAL A 13 -50.57 41.11 6.07
N ARG A 14 -51.40 41.64 6.99
CA ARG A 14 -51.04 42.78 7.85
C ARG A 14 -50.63 42.43 9.28
N THR A 15 -50.60 41.14 9.64
CA THR A 15 -50.17 40.74 10.99
C THR A 15 -48.65 40.74 11.11
N PRO A 16 -48.07 41.29 12.19
CA PRO A 16 -46.61 41.34 12.39
C PRO A 16 -45.96 39.95 12.43
N THR A 17 -46.74 38.92 12.78
CA THR A 17 -46.31 37.52 12.77
C THR A 17 -46.18 36.97 11.34
N PHE A 18 -47.11 37.29 10.43
CA PHE A 18 -47.03 36.89 9.03
C PHE A 18 -45.83 37.54 8.32
N VAL A 19 -45.58 38.83 8.61
CA VAL A 19 -44.40 39.54 8.08
C VAL A 19 -43.10 38.90 8.58
N ARG A 20 -43.03 38.51 9.85
CA ARG A 20 -41.87 37.78 10.41
C ARG A 20 -41.65 36.42 9.77
N ILE A 21 -42.70 35.62 9.61
CA ILE A 21 -42.62 34.30 8.96
C ILE A 21 -42.17 34.45 7.50
N THR A 22 -42.76 35.40 6.78
CA THR A 22 -42.41 35.66 5.37
C THR A 22 -40.96 36.13 5.24
N ALA A 23 -40.48 36.99 6.16
CA ALA A 23 -39.08 37.41 6.19
C ALA A 23 -38.11 36.24 6.47
N PHE A 24 -38.44 35.34 7.40
CA PHE A 24 -37.64 34.14 7.67
C PHE A 24 -37.61 33.17 6.49
N VAL A 25 -38.73 32.98 5.80
CA VAL A 25 -38.81 32.14 4.60
C VAL A 25 -37.99 32.75 3.45
N LEU A 26 -38.07 34.06 3.24
CA LEU A 26 -37.27 34.75 2.21
C LEU A 26 -35.78 34.74 2.55
N LEU A 27 -35.40 34.87 3.82
CA LEU A 27 -34.00 34.76 4.26
C LEU A 27 -33.47 33.33 4.04
N SER A 28 -34.25 32.31 4.39
CA SER A 28 -33.91 30.90 4.19
C SER A 28 -33.75 30.56 2.70
N LEU A 29 -34.68 31.03 1.85
CA LEU A 29 -34.57 30.88 0.40
C LEU A 29 -33.35 31.62 -0.17
N SER A 30 -33.05 32.82 0.34
CA SER A 30 -31.88 33.59 -0.10
C SER A 30 -30.57 32.89 0.28
N VAL A 31 -30.47 32.31 1.48
CA VAL A 31 -29.33 31.50 1.91
C VAL A 31 -29.22 30.23 1.07
N PHE A 32 -30.34 29.55 0.78
CA PHE A 32 -30.36 28.38 -0.09
C PHE A 32 -29.89 28.71 -1.52
N PHE A 33 -30.33 29.83 -2.10
CA PHE A 33 -29.87 30.27 -3.43
C PHE A 33 -28.42 30.75 -3.44
N LEU A 34 -27.94 31.40 -2.38
CA LEU A 34 -26.52 31.76 -2.24
C LEU A 34 -25.65 30.51 -2.09
N PHE A 35 -26.06 29.53 -1.29
CA PHE A 35 -25.36 28.25 -1.17
C PHE A 35 -25.37 27.48 -2.49
N ASN A 36 -26.49 27.48 -3.23
CA ASN A 36 -26.57 26.86 -4.55
C ASN A 36 -25.73 27.58 -5.63
N ARG A 37 -25.52 28.90 -5.51
CA ARG A 37 -24.59 29.62 -6.40
C ARG A 37 -23.12 29.38 -6.05
N PHE A 38 -22.80 29.20 -4.76
CA PHE A 38 -21.45 28.83 -4.32
C PHE A 38 -21.12 27.35 -4.63
N THR A 39 -22.08 26.44 -4.59
CA THR A 39 -21.89 25.04 -5.04
C THR A 39 -21.88 24.92 -6.57
N ALA A 40 -22.61 25.76 -7.31
CA ALA A 40 -22.55 25.81 -8.77
C ALA A 40 -21.23 26.37 -9.34
N THR A 41 -20.35 26.92 -8.50
CA THR A 41 -19.02 27.41 -8.91
C THR A 41 -17.87 26.59 -8.32
N SER A 42 -18.17 25.42 -7.74
CA SER A 42 -17.16 24.40 -7.48
C SER A 42 -17.04 23.51 -8.72
N PRO A 43 -15.91 23.47 -9.44
CA PRO A 43 -15.77 22.55 -10.55
C PRO A 43 -15.77 21.13 -9.98
N SER A 44 -16.88 20.43 -10.20
CA SER A 44 -16.92 18.98 -10.19
C SER A 44 -15.80 18.49 -11.11
N LEU A 45 -14.82 17.77 -10.56
CA LEU A 45 -13.78 17.10 -11.33
C LEU A 45 -14.39 15.89 -12.03
N VAL A 46 -15.19 16.18 -13.05
CA VAL A 46 -15.66 15.24 -14.04
C VAL A 46 -14.54 15.07 -15.06
N PHE A 47 -13.99 13.87 -15.10
CA PHE A 47 -13.25 13.33 -16.24
C PHE A 47 -14.07 13.55 -17.52
N SER A 48 -13.60 14.45 -18.39
CA SER A 48 -14.08 14.51 -19.76
C SER A 48 -13.01 15.09 -20.67
N SER A 49 -12.56 14.21 -21.57
CA SER A 49 -11.87 14.46 -22.82
C SER A 49 -12.33 15.73 -23.54
N LEU A 50 -11.38 16.57 -23.96
CA LEU A 50 -11.59 17.66 -24.93
C LEU A 50 -10.30 17.86 -25.77
N PRO A 51 -10.38 18.52 -26.94
CA PRO A 51 -10.07 17.93 -28.24
C PRO A 51 -8.71 18.35 -28.83
N ARG A 52 -8.21 17.56 -29.78
CA ARG A 52 -6.99 17.85 -30.54
C ARG A 52 -7.17 19.07 -31.46
N PRO A 53 -6.20 19.98 -31.51
CA PRO A 53 -5.98 20.80 -32.69
C PRO A 53 -5.28 19.97 -33.78
N LEU A 54 -5.82 20.01 -35.01
CA LEU A 54 -5.09 19.66 -36.22
C LEU A 54 -3.89 20.60 -36.36
N TYR A 55 -2.68 20.08 -36.61
CA TYR A 55 -1.72 20.74 -37.51
C TYR A 55 -0.67 19.76 -38.02
N LYS A 56 -0.08 20.21 -39.12
CA LYS A 56 0.46 19.50 -40.28
C LYS A 56 1.73 18.69 -40.03
N THR A 57 1.82 17.64 -40.83
CA THR A 57 2.98 16.79 -41.11
C THR A 57 4.15 17.62 -41.63
N GLU A 58 5.32 17.48 -41.01
CA GLU A 58 6.61 17.81 -41.62
C GLU A 58 7.52 16.59 -41.51
N SER A 59 7.88 16.05 -42.67
CA SER A 59 8.60 14.80 -42.86
C SER A 59 10.09 14.95 -42.59
N SER A 60 10.67 14.08 -41.77
CA SER A 60 12.12 13.82 -41.72
C SER A 60 12.42 12.44 -42.32
N PRO A 61 13.56 12.27 -43.02
CA PRO A 61 13.82 11.10 -43.87
C PRO A 61 14.24 9.86 -43.07
N PRO A 62 14.02 8.64 -43.60
CA PRO A 62 14.31 7.40 -42.89
C PRO A 62 15.81 7.11 -42.79
N PRO A 63 16.29 6.50 -41.68
CA PRO A 63 17.67 6.07 -41.55
C PRO A 63 17.97 4.79 -42.36
N ARG A 64 19.20 4.74 -42.87
CA ARG A 64 19.77 3.72 -43.78
C ARG A 64 20.00 2.37 -43.08
N PRO A 65 19.84 1.22 -43.76
CA PRO A 65 20.07 -0.10 -43.16
C PRO A 65 21.57 -0.43 -42.97
N PRO A 66 21.92 -1.29 -41.98
CA PRO A 66 23.29 -1.73 -41.73
C PRO A 66 23.75 -2.83 -42.73
N PRO A 67 25.08 -3.02 -42.90
CA PRO A 67 25.64 -3.95 -43.89
C PRO A 67 25.55 -5.43 -43.45
N PRO A 68 25.62 -6.39 -44.41
CA PRO A 68 25.47 -7.82 -44.13
C PRO A 68 26.75 -8.48 -43.60
N SER A 69 26.58 -9.45 -42.70
CA SER A 69 27.64 -10.30 -42.14
C SER A 69 28.11 -11.37 -43.14
N PRO A 70 29.37 -11.84 -43.06
CA PRO A 70 29.93 -12.83 -43.98
C PRO A 70 29.47 -14.28 -43.70
N PRO A 71 29.54 -15.19 -44.69
CA PRO A 71 29.02 -16.55 -44.56
C PRO A 71 29.99 -17.49 -43.82
N LEU A 72 29.43 -18.36 -42.97
CA LEU A 72 30.11 -19.46 -42.30
C LEU A 72 30.25 -20.65 -43.26
N THR A 73 31.50 -21.02 -43.56
CA THR A 73 31.88 -22.23 -44.27
C THR A 73 31.66 -23.44 -43.37
N ALA A 74 30.91 -24.43 -43.86
CA ALA A 74 30.72 -25.71 -43.21
C ALA A 74 31.98 -26.59 -43.39
N THR A 75 32.48 -27.17 -42.31
CA THR A 75 33.43 -28.29 -42.38
C THR A 75 32.91 -29.40 -41.50
N THR A 76 32.46 -30.47 -42.16
CA THR A 76 32.03 -31.74 -41.60
C THR A 76 33.24 -32.48 -41.04
N SER A 77 33.22 -32.84 -39.76
CA SER A 77 34.05 -33.91 -39.21
C SER A 77 33.19 -34.81 -38.32
N SER A 78 33.18 -36.09 -38.67
CA SER A 78 32.46 -37.16 -38.01
C SER A 78 33.19 -37.58 -36.73
N LEU A 79 32.52 -37.49 -35.58
CA LEU A 79 32.96 -38.11 -34.32
C LEU A 79 31.75 -38.79 -33.66
N SER A 80 31.94 -40.06 -33.32
CA SER A 80 30.96 -40.95 -32.67
C SER A 80 30.48 -40.42 -31.31
N PRO A 81 29.26 -40.78 -30.84
CA PRO A 81 28.70 -40.22 -29.62
C PRO A 81 29.40 -40.75 -28.36
N PRO A 82 29.59 -39.91 -27.31
CA PRO A 82 30.18 -40.34 -26.04
C PRO A 82 29.15 -41.10 -25.17
N PRO A 83 29.62 -41.92 -24.21
CA PRO A 83 28.75 -42.66 -23.28
C PRO A 83 28.01 -41.72 -22.31
N PRO A 84 26.87 -42.17 -21.73
CA PRO A 84 26.05 -41.33 -20.85
C PRO A 84 26.80 -40.93 -19.56
N PRO A 85 26.54 -39.74 -19.02
CA PRO A 85 27.24 -39.22 -17.84
C PRO A 85 26.78 -39.95 -16.57
N SER A 86 27.74 -40.26 -15.71
CA SER A 86 27.52 -40.77 -14.34
C SER A 86 26.69 -39.77 -13.51
N PRO A 87 25.87 -40.25 -12.55
CA PRO A 87 25.09 -39.37 -11.69
C PRO A 87 26.01 -38.47 -10.83
N PRO A 88 25.61 -37.21 -10.58
CA PRO A 88 26.42 -36.28 -9.81
C PRO A 88 26.52 -36.74 -8.34
N PRO A 89 27.64 -36.47 -7.65
CA PRO A 89 27.76 -36.74 -6.23
C PRO A 89 26.71 -35.95 -5.44
N PRO A 90 26.25 -36.47 -4.28
CA PRO A 90 25.32 -35.76 -3.42
C PRO A 90 25.92 -34.41 -3.01
N TYR A 91 25.09 -33.37 -3.08
CA TYR A 91 25.48 -32.01 -2.70
C TYR A 91 26.05 -32.02 -1.28
N PRO A 92 27.17 -31.31 -1.03
CA PRO A 92 27.62 -31.08 0.34
C PRO A 92 26.50 -30.37 1.10
N PRO A 93 26.31 -30.69 2.40
CA PRO A 93 25.35 -29.97 3.22
C PRO A 93 25.67 -28.47 3.14
N PRO A 94 24.65 -27.60 3.09
CA PRO A 94 24.88 -26.17 3.07
C PRO A 94 25.80 -25.78 4.24
N PRO A 95 26.76 -24.86 4.04
CA PRO A 95 27.55 -24.36 5.16
C PRO A 95 26.57 -23.88 6.23
N LYS A 96 26.85 -24.24 7.49
CA LYS A 96 26.17 -23.63 8.65
C LYS A 96 26.50 -22.13 8.58
N VAL A 97 25.67 -21.39 7.87
CA VAL A 97 25.60 -19.95 8.03
C VAL A 97 25.10 -19.80 9.44
N ASP A 98 25.93 -19.22 10.29
CA ASP A 98 25.52 -18.71 11.58
C ASP A 98 24.49 -17.61 11.29
N MET A 99 23.23 -18.04 11.08
CA MET A 99 22.10 -17.16 11.11
C MET A 99 21.94 -16.82 12.58
N MET A 100 22.75 -15.87 13.06
CA MET A 100 22.27 -14.99 14.11
C MET A 100 20.96 -14.43 13.57
N ILE A 101 19.86 -15.00 14.05
CA ILE A 101 18.52 -14.48 13.88
C ILE A 101 18.60 -13.06 14.44
N ARG A 102 18.70 -12.09 13.53
CA ARG A 102 18.87 -10.67 13.85
C ARG A 102 17.52 -10.09 14.26
N MET A 103 16.88 -10.71 15.24
CA MET A 103 15.68 -10.20 15.90
C MET A 103 16.17 -9.31 17.03
N GLY A 104 16.60 -8.10 16.71
CA GLY A 104 16.95 -7.14 17.75
C GLY A 104 15.69 -6.68 18.48
N ILE A 105 15.79 -6.48 19.79
CA ILE A 105 14.73 -5.87 20.60
C ILE A 105 14.96 -4.35 20.59
N VAL A 106 13.87 -3.59 20.53
CA VAL A 106 13.90 -2.14 20.62
C VAL A 106 14.10 -1.75 22.08
N ASP A 107 15.13 -0.98 22.40
CA ASP A 107 15.42 -0.52 23.76
C ASP A 107 14.58 0.70 24.17
N GLU A 108 14.78 1.17 25.42
CA GLU A 108 14.16 2.38 26.00
C GLU A 108 14.58 3.70 25.32
N THR A 109 15.22 3.63 24.16
CA THR A 109 15.51 4.81 23.34
C THR A 109 15.01 4.61 21.92
N GLY A 110 14.29 3.54 21.61
CA GLY A 110 13.90 3.18 20.25
C GLY A 110 15.03 2.58 19.40
N ALA A 111 16.21 2.34 19.98
CA ALA A 111 17.35 1.79 19.27
C ALA A 111 17.26 0.26 19.20
N MET A 112 17.75 -0.31 18.09
CA MET A 112 17.83 -1.75 17.92
C MET A 112 19.01 -2.29 18.74
N SER A 113 18.74 -2.98 19.85
CA SER A 113 19.75 -3.75 20.58
C SER A 113 19.97 -5.10 19.89
N LEU A 114 21.24 -5.49 19.78
CA LEU A 114 21.65 -6.83 19.32
C LEU A 114 22.07 -7.73 20.50
N GLU A 115 22.10 -7.19 21.71
CA GLU A 115 22.45 -7.89 22.93
C GLU A 115 21.15 -8.33 23.60
N PHE A 116 20.71 -9.55 23.28
CA PHE A 116 19.72 -10.25 24.07
C PHE A 116 20.15 -11.71 24.22
N GLU A 117 20.04 -12.23 25.43
CA GLU A 117 19.98 -13.67 25.63
C GLU A 117 18.58 -14.11 25.22
N VAL A 118 18.49 -14.97 24.20
CA VAL A 118 17.29 -15.77 24.02
C VAL A 118 17.19 -16.60 25.30
N GLY A 119 16.32 -16.20 26.23
CA GLY A 119 16.05 -17.02 27.40
C GLY A 119 15.70 -18.43 26.92
N ASP A 120 16.25 -19.44 27.61
CA ASP A 120 15.96 -20.83 27.29
C ASP A 120 14.44 -20.97 27.13
N ILE A 121 14.02 -21.59 26.02
CA ILE A 121 12.62 -21.92 25.81
C ILE A 121 12.22 -22.73 27.03
N ASP A 122 11.36 -22.15 27.86
CA ASP A 122 10.91 -22.80 29.07
C ASP A 122 10.19 -24.08 28.66
N GLU A 123 10.87 -25.21 28.80
CA GLU A 123 10.41 -26.55 28.39
C GLU A 123 9.06 -26.88 29.07
N SER A 124 8.70 -26.18 30.16
CA SER A 124 7.39 -26.29 30.79
C SER A 124 6.22 -25.82 29.92
N TRP A 125 6.42 -24.94 28.94
CA TRP A 125 5.38 -24.56 27.97
C TRP A 125 5.05 -25.70 27.01
N MET A 126 6.04 -26.55 26.69
CA MET A 126 5.82 -27.77 25.92
C MET A 126 5.12 -28.84 26.78
N GLU A 127 5.46 -28.92 28.07
CA GLU A 127 4.81 -29.83 29.02
C GLU A 127 3.35 -29.46 29.35
N GLU A 128 2.99 -28.16 29.36
CA GLU A 128 1.60 -27.71 29.54
C GLU A 128 0.73 -27.99 28.31
N GLU A 129 1.26 -27.83 27.09
CA GLU A 129 0.58 -28.28 25.87
C GLU A 129 0.49 -29.81 25.79
N GLU A 130 1.52 -30.56 26.21
CA GLU A 130 1.48 -32.02 26.28
C GLU A 130 0.50 -32.53 27.35
N LYS A 131 0.41 -31.89 28.53
CA LYS A 131 -0.59 -32.24 29.56
C LYS A 131 -2.02 -31.95 29.11
N SER A 132 -2.23 -30.94 28.25
CA SER A 132 -3.55 -30.69 27.67
C SER A 132 -3.94 -31.72 26.58
N ARG A 133 -2.97 -32.43 26.02
CA ARG A 133 -3.16 -33.44 24.95
C ARG A 133 -2.99 -34.90 25.42
N GLY A 134 -2.41 -35.12 26.58
CA GLY A 134 -2.07 -36.43 27.14
C GLY A 134 -3.07 -36.92 28.17
N GLY A 135 -4.29 -37.21 27.74
CA GLY A 135 -5.36 -37.73 28.59
C GLY A 135 -6.06 -38.95 28.02
N ARG A 136 -5.32 -39.98 27.57
CA ARG A 136 -5.86 -41.34 27.44
C ARG A 136 -4.73 -42.38 27.37
N GLU A 137 -4.43 -42.99 28.50
CA GLU A 137 -3.69 -44.26 28.54
C GLU A 137 -4.49 -45.32 27.77
N GLU A 138 -3.84 -45.98 26.82
CA GLU A 138 -4.36 -47.16 26.13
C GLU A 138 -4.46 -48.32 27.12
N LYS A 139 -5.69 -48.73 27.44
CA LYS A 139 -5.99 -50.09 27.88
C LYS A 139 -6.68 -50.81 26.75
N GLU A 140 -6.20 -52.03 26.53
CA GLU A 140 -6.59 -52.99 25.49
C GLU A 140 -8.12 -53.16 25.35
N GLU A 141 -8.54 -53.17 24.09
CA GLU A 141 -9.76 -53.73 23.47
C GLU A 141 -11.12 -53.52 24.17
N LYS A 142 -11.92 -52.65 23.57
CA LYS A 142 -13.25 -53.02 23.02
C LYS A 142 -13.69 -51.97 21.98
N GLU A 143 -14.25 -52.46 20.87
CA GLU A 143 -14.79 -51.66 19.76
C GLU A 143 -15.64 -50.47 20.23
N GLU A 144 -15.20 -49.25 19.95
CA GLU A 144 -16.08 -48.09 19.91
C GLU A 144 -15.67 -47.17 18.76
N SER A 145 -16.66 -46.83 17.95
CA SER A 145 -16.55 -46.24 16.63
C SER A 145 -15.64 -45.01 16.58
N GLY A 146 -14.60 -45.07 15.74
CA GLY A 146 -13.83 -43.90 15.35
C GLY A 146 -14.75 -42.84 14.74
N ALA A 147 -15.00 -41.76 15.49
CA ALA A 147 -15.76 -40.62 15.01
C ALA A 147 -14.94 -39.94 13.90
N ARG A 148 -15.18 -40.35 12.64
CA ARG A 148 -14.75 -39.62 11.46
C ARG A 148 -15.38 -38.22 11.54
N VAL A 149 -14.59 -37.22 11.92
CA VAL A 149 -14.97 -35.81 11.77
C VAL A 149 -15.18 -35.58 10.28
N LYS A 150 -16.43 -35.59 9.83
CA LYS A 150 -16.79 -35.21 8.47
C LYS A 150 -16.52 -33.72 8.34
N VAL A 151 -15.36 -33.36 7.81
CA VAL A 151 -15.13 -31.99 7.34
C VAL A 151 -16.17 -31.71 6.27
N GLY A 152 -17.08 -30.77 6.54
CA GLY A 152 -18.10 -30.35 5.59
C GLY A 152 -17.42 -29.88 4.31
N LYS A 153 -17.89 -30.36 3.15
CA LYS A 153 -17.42 -29.86 1.86
C LYS A 153 -17.94 -28.43 1.71
N TYR A 154 -17.04 -27.45 1.69
CA TYR A 154 -17.38 -26.07 1.34
C TYR A 154 -18.04 -26.03 -0.05
N LYS A 155 -19.07 -25.19 -0.19
CA LYS A 155 -19.70 -24.94 -1.49
C LYS A 155 -18.76 -24.12 -2.37
N VAL A 156 -18.96 -24.15 -3.68
CA VAL A 156 -18.23 -23.26 -4.61
C VAL A 156 -18.92 -21.90 -4.60
N CYS A 157 -18.15 -20.82 -4.48
CA CYS A 157 -18.69 -19.46 -4.55
C CYS A 157 -19.22 -19.15 -5.95
N GLU A 158 -20.09 -18.15 -6.06
CA GLU A 158 -20.42 -17.55 -7.36
C GLU A 158 -19.17 -17.04 -8.07
N LYS A 159 -19.16 -17.08 -9.41
CA LYS A 159 -18.04 -16.56 -10.23
C LYS A 159 -17.74 -15.08 -9.93
N SER A 160 -18.76 -14.31 -9.53
CA SER A 160 -18.65 -12.90 -9.10
C SER A 160 -17.69 -12.69 -7.93
N MET A 161 -17.48 -13.71 -7.09
CA MET A 161 -16.58 -13.65 -5.92
C MET A 161 -15.10 -13.80 -6.29
N GLY A 162 -14.76 -14.07 -7.55
CA GLY A 162 -13.38 -14.23 -8.01
C GLY A 162 -12.47 -13.01 -7.75
N GLU A 163 -13.06 -11.83 -7.60
CA GLU A 163 -12.34 -10.55 -7.38
C GLU A 163 -12.70 -9.87 -6.05
N TYR A 164 -13.49 -10.55 -5.23
CA TYR A 164 -13.93 -10.02 -3.95
C TYR A 164 -12.82 -10.20 -2.91
N ILE A 165 -12.42 -9.10 -2.29
CA ILE A 165 -11.42 -9.06 -1.22
C ILE A 165 -12.18 -8.77 0.07
N PRO A 166 -12.33 -9.76 0.99
CA PRO A 166 -13.25 -9.68 2.12
C PRO A 166 -13.17 -8.38 2.94
N CYS A 167 -11.97 -7.95 3.28
CA CYS A 167 -11.79 -6.76 4.09
C CYS A 167 -11.77 -5.46 3.28
N ILE A 168 -11.64 -5.48 1.96
CA ILE A 168 -11.58 -4.24 1.15
C ILE A 168 -12.92 -3.95 0.48
N ASP A 169 -13.66 -5.00 0.10
CA ASP A 169 -14.95 -4.89 -0.59
C ASP A 169 -16.15 -5.03 0.36
N ASN A 170 -15.98 -4.73 1.64
CA ASN A 170 -17.08 -4.78 2.60
C ASN A 170 -18.00 -3.55 2.46
N VAL A 171 -18.88 -3.62 1.46
CA VAL A 171 -19.79 -2.54 1.08
C VAL A 171 -20.76 -2.17 2.21
N GLU A 172 -21.17 -3.14 3.04
CA GLU A 172 -22.05 -2.89 4.21
C GLU A 172 -21.37 -1.90 5.17
N GLU A 173 -20.11 -2.18 5.51
CA GLU A 173 -19.34 -1.39 6.47
C GLU A 173 -18.90 -0.03 5.91
N ILE A 174 -18.44 0.01 4.66
CA ILE A 174 -18.07 1.26 3.97
C ILE A 174 -19.27 2.22 3.89
N ARG A 175 -20.48 1.69 3.65
CA ARG A 175 -21.72 2.50 3.66
C ARG A 175 -22.09 2.94 5.07
N ARG A 176 -22.00 2.05 6.05
CA ARG A 176 -22.28 2.36 7.47
C ARG A 176 -21.44 3.55 7.98
N LEU A 177 -20.19 3.62 7.55
CA LEU A 177 -19.24 4.67 7.92
C LEU A 177 -19.27 5.90 6.99
N ASN A 178 -20.15 5.92 5.98
CA ASN A 178 -20.25 7.00 4.98
C ASN A 178 -18.92 7.34 4.26
N LEU A 179 -18.06 6.36 4.03
CA LEU A 179 -16.69 6.57 3.53
C LEU A 179 -16.59 6.63 2.00
N SER A 180 -17.69 6.62 1.27
CA SER A 180 -17.73 6.40 -0.19
C SER A 180 -16.83 7.34 -1.02
N ALA A 181 -16.56 8.55 -0.53
CA ALA A 181 -15.67 9.53 -1.16
C ALA A 181 -14.32 9.71 -0.44
N SER A 182 -14.09 9.08 0.72
CA SER A 182 -12.85 9.18 1.49
C SER A 182 -11.81 8.15 1.02
N VAL A 183 -10.53 8.42 1.30
CA VAL A 183 -9.43 7.44 1.14
C VAL A 183 -9.66 6.22 2.05
N GLU A 184 -10.36 6.41 3.18
CA GLU A 184 -10.73 5.36 4.14
C GLU A 184 -11.55 4.21 3.53
N ARG A 185 -12.20 4.41 2.36
CA ARG A 185 -12.90 3.32 1.65
C ARG A 185 -11.96 2.24 1.12
N PHE A 186 -10.67 2.56 1.00
CA PHE A 186 -9.64 1.64 0.54
C PHE A 186 -8.89 0.97 1.71
N GLU A 187 -9.28 1.27 2.95
CA GLU A 187 -8.81 0.57 4.13
C GLU A 187 -9.50 -0.78 4.31
N ARG A 188 -8.95 -1.57 5.24
CA ARG A 188 -9.58 -2.80 5.71
C ARG A 188 -10.78 -2.48 6.60
N HIS A 189 -11.90 -3.08 6.23
CA HIS A 189 -13.17 -3.14 6.92
C HIS A 189 -13.64 -4.61 6.88
N CYS A 190 -13.06 -5.47 7.71
CA CYS A 190 -13.30 -6.90 7.67
C CYS A 190 -14.73 -7.27 8.10
N PRO A 191 -15.32 -8.33 7.53
CA PRO A 191 -16.61 -8.83 7.98
C PRO A 191 -16.56 -9.24 9.45
N GLN A 192 -17.66 -9.03 10.17
CA GLN A 192 -17.84 -9.52 11.53
C GLN A 192 -17.82 -11.06 11.57
N GLN A 193 -17.58 -11.62 12.76
CA GLN A 193 -17.59 -13.05 12.97
C GLN A 193 -18.91 -13.67 12.45
N GLY A 194 -18.80 -14.75 11.67
CA GLY A 194 -19.93 -15.42 11.04
C GLY A 194 -20.45 -14.78 9.73
N LYS A 195 -19.97 -13.60 9.34
CA LYS A 195 -20.29 -12.95 8.04
C LYS A 195 -19.20 -13.14 6.98
N GLY A 196 -18.17 -13.93 7.26
CA GLY A 196 -17.11 -14.24 6.29
C GLY A 196 -17.61 -15.12 5.15
N LEU A 197 -16.85 -15.14 4.04
CA LEU A 197 -17.08 -16.09 2.95
C LEU A 197 -16.93 -17.54 3.44
N ASP A 198 -17.95 -18.36 3.24
CA ASP A 198 -18.02 -19.77 3.63
C ASP A 198 -17.98 -20.72 2.42
N CYS A 199 -17.32 -20.29 1.34
CA CYS A 199 -17.26 -21.01 0.08
C CYS A 199 -15.85 -20.97 -0.54
N VAL A 200 -15.58 -21.93 -1.43
CA VAL A 200 -14.33 -22.00 -2.22
C VAL A 200 -14.48 -21.14 -3.47
N VAL A 201 -13.67 -20.09 -3.58
CA VAL A 201 -13.64 -19.24 -4.78
C VAL A 201 -13.08 -20.06 -5.95
N PRO A 202 -13.83 -20.21 -7.06
CA PRO A 202 -13.34 -20.97 -8.21
C PRO A 202 -12.17 -20.24 -8.89
N ARG A 203 -11.27 -21.01 -9.48
CA ARG A 203 -10.20 -20.45 -10.32
C ARG A 203 -10.82 -19.69 -11.52
N PRO A 204 -10.29 -18.52 -11.89
CA PRO A 204 -10.72 -17.82 -13.10
C PRO A 204 -10.59 -18.71 -14.34
N GLU A 205 -11.56 -18.57 -15.25
CA GLU A 205 -11.60 -19.35 -16.49
C GLU A 205 -10.41 -18.99 -17.38
N GLY A 206 -9.66 -20.01 -17.86
CA GLY A 206 -8.46 -19.79 -18.66
C GLY A 206 -7.22 -19.34 -17.86
N TYR A 207 -7.26 -19.33 -16.53
CA TYR A 207 -6.09 -19.06 -15.70
C TYR A 207 -5.01 -20.14 -15.90
N GLN A 208 -3.80 -19.69 -16.19
CA GLN A 208 -2.62 -20.50 -16.46
C GLN A 208 -1.71 -20.57 -15.24
N VAL A 209 -0.90 -21.63 -15.17
CA VAL A 209 0.17 -21.71 -14.17
C VAL A 209 1.13 -20.54 -14.37
N LYS A 210 1.45 -19.83 -13.27
CA LYS A 210 2.34 -18.66 -13.29
C LYS A 210 3.67 -19.00 -13.97
N ILE A 211 4.18 -18.04 -14.73
CA ILE A 211 5.52 -18.16 -15.31
C ILE A 211 6.51 -18.18 -14.12
N PRO A 212 7.50 -19.09 -14.10
CA PRO A 212 8.49 -19.11 -13.02
C PRO A 212 9.41 -17.88 -13.03
N TRP A 213 9.84 -17.45 -11.85
CA TRP A 213 10.93 -16.49 -11.69
C TRP A 213 12.25 -17.09 -12.26
N PRO A 214 13.12 -16.32 -12.93
CA PRO A 214 13.08 -14.87 -13.17
C PRO A 214 12.33 -14.44 -14.43
N LYS A 215 11.79 -15.39 -15.22
CA LYS A 215 11.13 -15.05 -16.49
C LYS A 215 9.86 -14.23 -16.27
N SER A 216 9.15 -14.50 -15.18
CA SER A 216 7.98 -13.74 -14.73
C SER A 216 8.27 -12.25 -14.49
N ARG A 217 9.54 -11.86 -14.29
CA ARG A 217 9.93 -10.45 -14.21
C ARG A 217 9.51 -9.69 -15.46
N ASP A 218 9.71 -10.28 -16.63
CA ASP A 218 9.61 -9.58 -17.92
C ASP A 218 8.34 -9.96 -18.70
N GLU A 219 7.75 -11.12 -18.42
CA GLU A 219 6.52 -11.57 -19.09
C GLU A 219 5.57 -12.30 -18.14
N VAL A 220 4.25 -12.05 -18.30
CA VAL A 220 3.19 -12.81 -17.62
C VAL A 220 2.06 -13.13 -18.60
N TRP A 221 1.23 -14.12 -18.26
CA TRP A 221 0.10 -14.53 -19.10
C TRP A 221 -0.98 -13.45 -19.16
N LEU A 222 -1.47 -13.17 -20.37
CA LEU A 222 -2.59 -12.26 -20.59
C LEU A 222 -3.85 -12.76 -19.88
N SER A 223 -4.11 -14.07 -19.92
CA SER A 223 -5.30 -14.69 -19.32
C SER A 223 -5.31 -14.67 -17.78
N ASN A 224 -4.17 -14.40 -17.14
CA ASN A 224 -4.07 -14.34 -15.68
C ASN A 224 -4.39 -12.95 -15.12
N VAL A 225 -4.53 -11.93 -15.98
CA VAL A 225 -4.86 -10.56 -15.58
C VAL A 225 -6.14 -10.15 -16.33
N PRO A 226 -7.32 -10.35 -15.71
CA PRO A 226 -8.60 -10.31 -16.41
C PRO A 226 -9.03 -8.91 -16.87
N HIS A 227 -8.48 -7.84 -16.28
CA HIS A 227 -8.78 -6.46 -16.69
C HIS A 227 -7.69 -5.94 -17.61
N THR A 228 -8.03 -5.52 -18.82
CA THR A 228 -7.06 -4.91 -19.76
C THR A 228 -7.07 -3.39 -19.75
N GLY A 229 -7.94 -2.75 -18.93
CA GLY A 229 -8.16 -1.31 -18.97
C GLY A 229 -6.91 -0.45 -18.78
N LEU A 230 -5.92 -0.93 -17.99
CA LEU A 230 -4.62 -0.26 -17.90
C LEU A 230 -3.90 -0.22 -19.25
N VAL A 231 -3.95 -1.28 -20.06
CA VAL A 231 -3.22 -1.38 -21.33
C VAL A 231 -3.89 -0.59 -22.47
N GLU A 232 -5.17 -0.28 -22.32
CA GLU A 232 -5.92 0.56 -23.27
C GLU A 232 -5.55 2.04 -23.13
N ASP A 233 -5.00 2.45 -21.98
CA ASP A 233 -4.48 3.80 -21.77
C ASP A 233 -3.19 4.03 -22.59
N LYS A 234 -3.09 5.20 -23.23
CA LYS A 234 -1.95 5.57 -24.08
C LYS A 234 -0.66 5.67 -23.29
N ASP A 235 -0.73 6.05 -22.02
CA ASP A 235 0.45 6.22 -21.16
C ASP A 235 0.99 4.87 -20.68
N SER A 236 0.14 3.87 -20.52
CA SER A 236 0.51 2.51 -20.12
C SER A 236 1.22 1.71 -21.22
N LYS A 237 1.03 2.06 -22.49
CA LYS A 237 1.76 1.46 -23.63
C LYS A 237 3.27 1.69 -23.56
N LYS A 238 3.73 2.66 -22.74
CA LYS A 238 5.15 2.89 -22.44
C LYS A 238 5.74 1.83 -21.50
N TRP A 239 4.90 1.12 -20.76
CA TRP A 239 5.29 0.22 -19.67
C TRP A 239 4.99 -1.24 -19.99
N ILE A 240 3.88 -1.51 -20.68
CA ILE A 240 3.39 -2.85 -21.00
C ILE A 240 3.09 -2.95 -22.49
N LEU A 241 3.57 -4.03 -23.12
CA LEU A 241 3.16 -4.45 -24.45
C LEU A 241 2.41 -5.77 -24.38
N ILE A 242 1.39 -5.95 -25.22
CA ILE A 242 0.79 -7.27 -25.44
C ILE A 242 1.49 -7.91 -26.65
N LYS A 243 2.04 -9.11 -26.46
CA LYS A 243 2.60 -9.92 -27.54
C LYS A 243 2.01 -11.32 -27.45
N LYS A 244 1.18 -11.68 -28.44
CA LYS A 244 0.40 -12.93 -28.46
C LYS A 244 -0.48 -13.02 -27.21
N ASP A 245 -0.22 -14.00 -26.35
CA ASP A 245 -0.96 -14.36 -25.14
C ASP A 245 -0.26 -13.87 -23.85
N LYS A 246 0.64 -12.90 -23.96
CA LYS A 246 1.44 -12.38 -22.84
C LYS A 246 1.47 -10.86 -22.77
N PHE A 247 1.52 -10.37 -21.54
CA PHE A 247 2.04 -9.04 -21.23
C PHE A 247 3.57 -9.09 -21.16
N ILE A 248 4.21 -8.12 -21.80
CA ILE A 248 5.67 -7.92 -21.80
C ILE A 248 5.96 -6.57 -21.15
N PHE A 249 6.73 -6.59 -20.07
CA PHE A 249 7.07 -5.39 -19.29
C PHE A 249 8.36 -4.76 -19.82
N GLN A 250 8.27 -3.49 -20.21
CA GLN A 250 9.41 -2.75 -20.79
C GLN A 250 10.06 -1.77 -19.80
N GLY A 251 9.40 -1.50 -18.67
CA GLY A 251 9.86 -0.50 -17.70
C GLY A 251 11.05 -0.91 -16.86
N GLY A 252 11.45 -2.20 -16.89
CA GLY A 252 12.57 -2.72 -16.11
C GLY A 252 13.88 -1.96 -16.28
N GLY A 253 14.20 -1.49 -17.49
CA GLY A 253 15.39 -0.66 -17.72
C GLY A 253 15.37 0.68 -16.96
N ARG A 254 14.19 1.27 -16.76
CA ARG A 254 14.01 2.51 -15.98
C ARG A 254 14.12 2.23 -14.48
N ALA A 255 13.45 1.19 -13.98
CA ALA A 255 13.54 0.77 -12.59
C ALA A 255 14.99 0.43 -12.20
N ASN A 256 15.71 -0.28 -13.07
CA ASN A 256 17.12 -0.58 -12.84
C ASN A 256 18.00 0.67 -12.76
N ARG A 257 17.77 1.66 -13.65
CA ARG A 257 18.48 2.95 -13.60
C ARG A 257 18.14 3.74 -12.34
N HIS A 258 16.90 3.72 -11.90
CA HIS A 258 16.47 4.38 -10.66
C HIS A 258 17.18 3.79 -9.43
N LEU A 259 17.21 2.46 -9.32
CA LEU A 259 17.96 1.77 -8.24
C LEU A 259 19.47 2.02 -8.30
N ASN A 260 20.06 2.08 -9.52
CA ASN A 260 21.46 2.46 -9.69
C ASN A 260 21.72 3.93 -9.28
N GLN A 261 20.79 4.84 -9.58
CA GLN A 261 20.88 6.23 -9.17
C GLN A 261 20.86 6.35 -7.64
N ILE A 262 19.92 5.67 -6.97
CA ILE A 262 19.85 5.62 -5.50
C ILE A 262 21.17 5.09 -4.92
N SER A 263 21.69 3.99 -5.47
CA SER A 263 22.96 3.39 -5.03
C SER A 263 24.15 4.34 -5.22
N LYS A 264 24.14 5.17 -6.28
CA LYS A 264 25.16 6.19 -6.52
C LYS A 264 25.03 7.37 -5.56
N MET A 265 23.80 7.77 -5.26
CA MET A 265 23.49 8.89 -4.35
C MET A 265 23.92 8.58 -2.91
N VAL A 266 23.63 7.36 -2.45
CA VAL A 266 23.95 6.87 -1.10
C VAL A 266 24.45 5.43 -1.19
N PRO A 267 25.78 5.21 -1.37
CA PRO A 267 26.37 3.87 -1.48
C PRO A 267 26.07 2.96 -0.28
N ASP A 268 25.94 3.54 0.90
CA ASP A 268 25.65 2.84 2.16
C ASP A 268 24.32 2.07 2.15
N ILE A 269 23.38 2.39 1.25
CA ILE A 269 22.14 1.62 1.08
C ILE A 269 22.45 0.16 0.72
N ALA A 270 23.50 -0.08 -0.07
CA ALA A 270 24.07 -1.40 -0.37
C ALA A 270 23.02 -2.52 -0.50
N PHE A 271 22.14 -2.43 -1.51
CA PHE A 271 21.04 -3.38 -1.74
C PHE A 271 21.52 -4.83 -1.75
N GLY A 272 20.82 -5.70 -1.02
CA GLY A 272 21.13 -7.13 -0.87
C GLY A 272 22.22 -7.43 0.16
N GLN A 273 22.86 -6.40 0.72
CA GLN A 273 23.88 -6.53 1.76
C GLN A 273 23.40 -5.86 3.06
N ARG A 274 23.25 -4.53 3.05
CA ARG A 274 22.76 -3.75 4.20
C ARG A 274 21.25 -3.60 4.18
N THR A 275 20.69 -3.21 3.04
CA THR A 275 19.24 -3.17 2.82
C THR A 275 18.78 -4.55 2.36
N ARG A 276 18.01 -5.26 3.20
CA ARG A 276 17.54 -6.62 2.92
C ARG A 276 16.03 -6.73 2.83
N VAL A 277 15.29 -5.89 3.54
CA VAL A 277 13.82 -5.88 3.56
C VAL A 277 13.31 -4.49 3.15
N THR A 278 12.45 -4.44 2.14
CA THR A 278 11.94 -3.18 1.55
C THR A 278 10.42 -3.17 1.45
N LEU A 279 9.81 -2.04 1.82
CA LEU A 279 8.43 -1.72 1.50
C LEU A 279 8.39 -0.80 0.27
N ASP A 280 7.68 -1.24 -0.78
CA ASP A 280 7.48 -0.49 -2.02
C ASP A 280 6.03 0.03 -2.08
N ILE A 281 5.86 1.33 -1.90
CA ILE A 281 4.55 1.98 -1.83
C ILE A 281 4.19 2.50 -3.22
N GLY A 282 3.08 1.99 -3.77
CA GLY A 282 2.65 2.30 -5.13
C GLY A 282 3.22 1.30 -6.13
N CYS A 283 2.76 0.05 -6.03
CA CYS A 283 3.21 -1.09 -6.82
C CYS A 283 3.27 -0.83 -8.35
N GLY A 284 2.37 -0.02 -8.90
CA GLY A 284 2.33 0.25 -10.34
C GLY A 284 2.23 -1.05 -11.15
N VAL A 285 3.21 -1.29 -12.03
CA VAL A 285 3.32 -2.57 -12.77
C VAL A 285 4.27 -3.58 -12.11
N ALA A 286 4.82 -3.25 -10.94
CA ALA A 286 5.80 -4.01 -10.14
C ALA A 286 7.24 -4.05 -10.67
N ASP A 287 7.63 -3.07 -11.51
CA ASP A 287 9.01 -3.00 -12.02
C ASP A 287 10.04 -2.76 -10.91
N PHE A 288 9.76 -1.89 -9.95
CA PHE A 288 10.70 -1.56 -8.87
C PHE A 288 10.94 -2.77 -7.97
N GLY A 289 9.88 -3.36 -7.42
CA GLY A 289 9.95 -4.58 -6.61
C GLY A 289 10.65 -5.75 -7.33
N ALA A 290 10.37 -5.98 -8.61
CA ALA A 290 11.03 -7.06 -9.35
C ALA A 290 12.55 -6.83 -9.50
N PHE A 291 12.99 -5.59 -9.71
CA PHE A 291 14.42 -5.27 -9.80
C PHE A 291 15.13 -5.16 -8.44
N LEU A 292 14.39 -4.98 -7.35
CA LEU A 292 14.90 -5.17 -5.98
C LEU A 292 15.18 -6.65 -5.70
N MET A 293 14.25 -7.55 -6.06
CA MET A 293 14.45 -9.00 -5.91
C MET A 293 15.65 -9.50 -6.71
N GLN A 294 15.90 -8.94 -7.91
CA GLN A 294 17.11 -9.25 -8.68
C GLN A 294 18.41 -8.83 -7.95
N ARG A 295 18.35 -7.87 -7.03
CA ARG A 295 19.46 -7.44 -6.18
C ARG A 295 19.45 -8.14 -4.81
N ASN A 296 18.81 -9.30 -4.68
CA ASN A 296 18.70 -10.07 -3.43
C ASN A 296 18.05 -9.29 -2.27
N VAL A 297 17.11 -8.40 -2.58
CA VAL A 297 16.31 -7.68 -1.58
C VAL A 297 14.93 -8.32 -1.50
N ALA A 298 14.50 -8.72 -0.29
CA ALA A 298 13.13 -9.11 -0.03
C ALA A 298 12.25 -7.86 -0.04
N THR A 299 11.24 -7.83 -0.90
CA THR A 299 10.38 -6.67 -1.09
C THR A 299 8.93 -7.05 -0.86
N LEU A 300 8.16 -6.12 -0.30
CA LEU A 300 6.71 -6.18 -0.24
C LEU A 300 6.17 -4.92 -0.90
N SER A 301 5.43 -5.08 -2.00
CA SER A 301 4.77 -3.96 -2.67
C SER A 301 3.34 -3.78 -2.15
N ILE A 302 2.94 -2.55 -1.85
CA ILE A 302 1.56 -2.23 -1.48
C ILE A 302 0.94 -1.22 -2.44
N ALA A 303 -0.36 -1.37 -2.66
CA ALA A 303 -1.17 -0.41 -3.39
C ALA A 303 -2.64 -0.53 -2.94
N PRO A 304 -3.41 0.57 -2.99
CA PRO A 304 -4.85 0.48 -2.81
C PRO A 304 -5.48 -0.34 -3.93
N LYS A 305 -6.70 -0.84 -3.71
CA LYS A 305 -7.50 -1.44 -4.78
C LYS A 305 -7.84 -0.37 -5.81
N ASP A 306 -7.12 -0.35 -6.92
CA ASP A 306 -7.33 0.64 -7.97
C ASP A 306 -8.52 0.28 -8.88
N VAL A 307 -9.03 1.27 -9.60
CA VAL A 307 -10.16 1.09 -10.54
C VAL A 307 -9.84 0.11 -11.68
N HIS A 308 -8.55 -0.08 -11.96
CA HIS A 308 -8.08 -1.01 -12.98
C HIS A 308 -7.81 -2.41 -12.42
N LYS A 309 -7.87 -2.61 -11.09
CA LYS A 309 -7.77 -3.86 -10.36
C LYS A 309 -6.52 -4.72 -10.63
N ASN A 310 -5.49 -4.20 -11.30
CA ASN A 310 -4.39 -5.03 -11.79
C ASN A 310 -3.05 -4.79 -11.09
N GLN A 311 -2.85 -3.73 -10.31
CA GLN A 311 -1.51 -3.41 -9.81
C GLN A 311 -0.94 -4.55 -8.96
N ILE A 312 -1.72 -5.01 -7.97
CA ILE A 312 -1.36 -6.14 -7.13
C ILE A 312 -1.32 -7.45 -7.94
N GLN A 313 -2.26 -7.64 -8.87
CA GLN A 313 -2.26 -8.85 -9.71
C GLN A 313 -0.98 -8.95 -10.56
N PHE A 314 -0.52 -7.84 -11.15
CA PHE A 314 0.74 -7.81 -11.91
C PHE A 314 1.93 -8.16 -11.03
N ALA A 315 2.05 -7.60 -9.83
CA ALA A 315 3.11 -8.00 -8.90
C ALA A 315 3.09 -9.51 -8.62
N LEU A 316 1.93 -10.04 -8.25
CA LEU A 316 1.77 -11.44 -7.90
C LEU A 316 2.04 -12.39 -9.08
N GLU A 317 1.66 -12.02 -10.31
CA GLU A 317 1.98 -12.80 -11.52
C GLU A 317 3.45 -12.70 -11.91
N ARG A 318 4.10 -11.57 -11.60
CA ARG A 318 5.54 -11.37 -11.83
C ARG A 318 6.41 -12.03 -10.76
N GLY A 319 5.82 -12.54 -9.68
CA GLY A 319 6.51 -13.18 -8.56
C GLY A 319 6.95 -12.23 -7.46
N VAL A 320 6.49 -10.97 -7.49
CA VAL A 320 6.76 -9.96 -6.46
C VAL A 320 5.72 -10.09 -5.35
N PRO A 321 6.13 -10.27 -4.07
CA PRO A 321 5.19 -10.26 -2.96
C PRO A 321 4.47 -8.91 -2.90
N ALA A 322 3.14 -8.93 -2.84
CA ALA A 322 2.34 -7.72 -2.82
C ALA A 322 1.03 -7.89 -2.05
N MET A 323 0.54 -6.78 -1.49
CA MET A 323 -0.69 -6.73 -0.70
C MET A 323 -1.52 -5.49 -1.04
N VAL A 324 -2.84 -5.65 -1.00
CA VAL A 324 -3.74 -4.48 -1.04
C VAL A 324 -3.68 -3.80 0.32
N ALA A 325 -3.18 -2.57 0.36
CA ALA A 325 -3.12 -1.74 1.56
C ALA A 325 -3.02 -0.27 1.16
N THR A 326 -3.52 0.61 2.01
CA THR A 326 -3.44 2.07 1.80
C THR A 326 -3.04 2.75 3.10
N PHE A 327 -2.23 3.81 3.00
CA PHE A 327 -2.03 4.75 4.10
C PHE A 327 -3.29 5.61 4.26
N ALA A 328 -3.89 5.59 5.43
CA ALA A 328 -5.10 6.35 5.75
C ALA A 328 -5.20 6.59 7.28
N THR A 329 -6.30 6.18 7.92
CA THR A 329 -6.61 6.37 9.34
C THR A 329 -6.23 5.20 10.24
N HIS A 330 -5.93 4.01 9.74
CA HIS A 330 -5.47 2.89 10.58
C HIS A 330 -3.99 2.56 10.35
N ARG A 331 -3.31 2.05 11.39
CA ARG A 331 -1.97 1.46 11.25
C ARG A 331 -1.99 0.35 10.20
N LEU A 332 -0.90 0.22 9.47
CA LEU A 332 -0.67 -0.91 8.59
C LEU A 332 -0.32 -2.14 9.42
N LEU A 333 -0.63 -3.32 8.87
CA LEU A 333 -0.47 -4.62 9.52
C LEU A 333 0.99 -5.10 9.54
N TYR A 334 1.91 -4.20 9.84
CA TYR A 334 3.34 -4.48 9.93
C TYR A 334 3.84 -4.07 11.30
N PRO A 335 4.68 -4.88 11.95
CA PRO A 335 5.28 -4.49 13.22
C PRO A 335 6.16 -3.26 13.04
N SER A 336 6.48 -2.62 14.15
CA SER A 336 7.48 -1.57 14.21
C SER A 336 8.83 -2.08 13.69
N GLN A 337 9.60 -1.18 13.08
CA GLN A 337 10.96 -1.46 12.57
C GLN A 337 11.09 -2.67 11.60
N ALA A 338 10.01 -3.00 10.88
CA ALA A 338 9.95 -4.13 9.96
C ALA A 338 10.84 -3.98 8.70
N PHE A 339 11.04 -2.75 8.22
CA PHE A 339 11.68 -2.49 6.93
C PHE A 339 12.98 -1.69 7.08
N ASP A 340 14.02 -2.07 6.32
CA ASP A 340 15.27 -1.31 6.26
C ASP A 340 15.15 -0.09 5.33
N PHE A 341 14.20 -0.17 4.40
CA PHE A 341 14.02 0.77 3.31
C PHE A 341 12.55 0.89 2.94
N ILE A 342 12.04 2.12 2.88
CA ILE A 342 10.68 2.41 2.42
C ILE A 342 10.79 3.32 1.19
N HIS A 343 10.12 2.91 0.11
CA HIS A 343 10.12 3.62 -1.16
C HIS A 343 8.73 4.12 -1.52
N CYS A 344 8.65 5.36 -2.00
CA CYS A 344 7.47 5.89 -2.66
C CYS A 344 7.90 6.63 -3.93
N LEU A 345 7.58 6.07 -5.09
CA LEU A 345 7.70 6.76 -6.38
C LEU A 345 6.30 7.08 -6.91
N GLY A 346 5.94 8.36 -6.92
CA GLY A 346 4.64 8.79 -7.44
C GLY A 346 3.43 8.18 -6.70
N CYS A 347 3.59 7.74 -5.44
CA CYS A 347 2.57 6.99 -4.70
C CYS A 347 1.34 7.83 -4.26
N ARG A 348 1.36 9.15 -4.50
CA ARG A 348 0.27 10.10 -4.18
C ARG A 348 -0.17 10.14 -2.71
N VAL A 349 0.65 9.62 -1.81
CA VAL A 349 0.46 9.80 -0.36
C VAL A 349 0.85 11.23 0.00
N ASN A 350 -0.03 11.93 0.71
CA ASN A 350 0.29 13.25 1.26
C ASN A 350 0.95 13.06 2.64
N TRP A 351 2.27 13.02 2.64
CA TRP A 351 3.07 12.76 3.84
C TRP A 351 3.04 13.89 4.87
N THR A 352 2.71 15.12 4.47
CA THR A 352 2.69 16.30 5.36
C THR A 352 1.31 16.60 5.92
N LEU A 353 0.28 15.87 5.49
CA LEU A 353 -1.08 16.03 5.95
C LEU A 353 -1.19 15.73 7.44
N ASP A 354 -2.05 16.50 8.13
CA ASP A 354 -2.37 16.31 9.55
C ASP A 354 -1.12 16.22 10.43
N ASP A 355 -0.23 17.21 10.33
CA ASP A 355 1.06 17.23 11.05
C ASP A 355 2.00 16.04 10.75
N GLY A 356 1.73 15.27 9.70
CA GLY A 356 2.61 14.19 9.26
C GLY A 356 2.25 12.80 9.75
N MET A 357 1.00 12.56 10.14
CA MET A 357 0.53 11.27 10.65
C MET A 357 0.91 10.06 9.79
N LEU A 358 0.78 10.19 8.46
CA LEU A 358 1.14 9.09 7.56
C LEU A 358 2.65 8.87 7.50
N LEU A 359 3.44 9.94 7.63
CA LEU A 359 4.90 9.83 7.71
C LEU A 359 5.33 9.22 9.04
N LEU A 360 4.60 9.47 10.13
CA LEU A 360 4.81 8.79 11.41
C LEU A 360 4.52 7.30 11.33
N GLU A 361 3.48 6.87 10.62
CA GLU A 361 3.23 5.45 10.37
C GLU A 361 4.37 4.82 9.54
N ALA A 362 4.90 5.54 8.54
CA ALA A 362 6.11 5.10 7.85
C ALA A 362 7.34 5.07 8.78
N ASN A 363 7.48 6.04 9.69
CA ASN A 363 8.53 6.05 10.70
C ASN A 363 8.44 4.84 11.61
N ARG A 364 7.24 4.47 12.07
CA ARG A 364 7.01 3.29 12.92
C ARG A 364 7.56 2.03 12.30
N MET A 365 7.23 1.78 11.02
CA MET A 365 7.66 0.57 10.32
C MET A 365 9.11 0.62 9.82
N LEU A 366 9.71 1.81 9.72
CA LEU A 366 11.09 1.97 9.27
C LEU A 366 12.05 1.67 10.43
N ARG A 367 12.99 0.77 10.19
CA ARG A 367 14.02 0.42 11.17
C ARG A 367 14.93 1.62 11.46
N ALA A 368 15.40 1.72 12.70
CA ALA A 368 16.40 2.70 13.11
C ALA A 368 17.62 2.69 12.17
N GLY A 369 18.04 3.87 11.70
CA GLY A 369 19.10 4.00 10.70
C GLY A 369 18.72 3.60 9.27
N GLY A 370 17.49 3.15 9.03
CA GLY A 370 16.94 2.81 7.72
C GLY A 370 16.65 4.05 6.85
N TYR A 371 16.33 3.81 5.58
CA TYR A 371 16.17 4.87 4.59
C TYR A 371 14.72 5.02 4.10
N PHE A 372 14.24 6.25 4.04
CA PHE A 372 12.99 6.62 3.38
C PHE A 372 13.27 7.39 2.10
N ILE A 373 12.74 6.91 0.98
CA ILE A 373 12.99 7.48 -0.34
C ILE A 373 11.66 7.98 -0.89
N TRP A 374 11.60 9.28 -1.12
CA TRP A 374 10.49 9.89 -1.82
C TRP A 374 10.94 10.39 -3.18
N ALA A 375 10.33 9.84 -4.22
CA ALA A 375 10.55 10.23 -5.59
C ALA A 375 9.26 10.86 -6.14
N ALA A 376 9.23 12.19 -6.16
CA ALA A 376 8.11 12.94 -6.71
C ALA A 376 8.24 12.99 -8.24
N GLU A 377 7.35 12.32 -8.98
CA GLU A 377 7.37 12.46 -10.44
C GLU A 377 7.22 13.95 -10.81
N PRO A 378 8.02 14.47 -11.76
CA PRO A 378 7.87 15.84 -12.23
C PRO A 378 6.54 15.95 -12.97
N VAL A 379 5.46 16.23 -12.24
CA VAL A 379 4.17 16.60 -12.82
C VAL A 379 4.42 17.90 -13.58
N TYR A 380 4.28 17.84 -14.91
CA TYR A 380 4.55 18.95 -15.81
C TYR A 380 4.09 20.30 -15.22
N LYS A 381 5.08 21.16 -14.92
CA LYS A 381 4.96 22.63 -14.80
C LYS A 381 4.05 23.20 -13.70
N ARG A 382 4.25 22.83 -12.44
CA ARG A 382 4.07 23.77 -11.31
C ARG A 382 5.20 23.66 -10.31
N GLU A 383 6.34 24.26 -10.65
CA GLU A 383 7.54 24.33 -9.80
C GLU A 383 7.27 24.87 -8.39
N LYS A 384 6.25 25.73 -8.22
CA LYS A 384 5.86 26.29 -6.92
C LYS A 384 5.28 25.24 -5.99
N ASN A 385 4.23 24.51 -6.43
CA ASN A 385 3.59 23.48 -5.62
C ASN A 385 4.55 22.35 -5.23
N LEU A 386 5.42 21.93 -6.17
CA LEU A 386 6.45 20.93 -5.86
C LEU A 386 7.45 21.47 -4.83
N ARG A 387 7.87 22.74 -4.94
CA ARG A 387 8.80 23.36 -3.99
C ARG A 387 8.19 23.51 -2.60
N GLU A 388 6.91 23.88 -2.52
CA GLU A 388 6.15 23.96 -1.27
C GLU A 388 6.08 22.57 -0.61
N GLN A 389 5.68 21.53 -1.34
CA GLN A 389 5.66 20.17 -0.81
C GLN A 389 7.04 19.68 -0.35
N TRP A 390 8.10 20.02 -1.07
CA TRP A 390 9.46 19.72 -0.63
C TRP A 390 9.81 20.44 0.68
N ALA A 391 9.47 21.72 0.80
CA ALA A 391 9.75 22.52 1.99
C ALA A 391 8.96 21.99 3.20
N GLU A 392 7.68 21.65 3.03
CA GLU A 392 6.87 21.05 4.08
C GLU A 392 7.41 19.69 4.52
N MET A 393 7.86 18.85 3.58
CA MET A 393 8.49 17.58 3.89
C MET A 393 9.81 17.76 4.64
N GLU A 394 10.65 18.70 4.22
CA GLU A 394 11.92 19.01 4.89
C GLU A 394 11.70 19.56 6.31
N ASP A 395 10.71 20.45 6.49
CA ASP A 395 10.31 20.95 7.81
C ASP A 395 9.82 19.82 8.72
N LEU A 396 8.89 19.00 8.24
CA LEU A 396 8.34 17.89 9.00
C LEU A 396 9.42 16.85 9.35
N THR A 397 10.24 16.46 8.38
CA THR A 397 11.32 15.48 8.59
C THR A 397 12.37 15.99 9.58
N SER A 398 12.70 17.29 9.52
CA SER A 398 13.54 17.95 10.53
C SER A 398 12.92 17.90 11.93
N ARG A 399 11.61 18.18 12.06
CA ARG A 399 10.88 18.11 13.34
C ARG A 399 10.79 16.70 13.90
N ILE A 400 10.84 15.65 13.06
CA ILE A 400 10.95 14.25 13.51
C ILE A 400 12.39 13.73 13.53
N CYS A 401 13.37 14.62 13.46
CA CYS A 401 14.81 14.35 13.54
C CYS A 401 15.38 13.47 12.41
N TRP A 402 14.68 13.30 11.30
CA TRP A 402 15.22 12.59 10.15
C TRP A 402 16.30 13.41 9.45
N GLU A 403 17.38 12.73 9.06
CA GLU A 403 18.48 13.34 8.33
C GLU A 403 18.17 13.32 6.82
N LEU A 404 18.10 14.47 6.16
CA LEU A 404 18.09 14.54 4.70
C LEU A 404 19.49 14.26 4.15
N VAL A 405 19.76 13.00 3.78
CA VAL A 405 21.08 12.53 3.33
C VAL A 405 21.41 13.05 1.93
N LYS A 406 20.44 13.00 1.01
CA LYS A 406 20.64 13.41 -0.38
C LYS A 406 19.34 13.86 -1.02
N LYS A 407 19.42 14.91 -1.84
CA LYS A 407 18.34 15.36 -2.72
C LYS A 407 18.92 15.66 -4.10
N GLU A 408 18.48 14.94 -5.12
CA GLU A 408 18.96 15.10 -6.50
C GLU A 408 17.82 14.89 -7.50
N ALA A 409 17.62 15.89 -8.37
CA ALA A 409 16.54 15.92 -9.35
C ALA A 409 15.15 15.71 -8.73
N TYR A 410 14.58 14.52 -8.87
CA TYR A 410 13.25 14.16 -8.41
C TYR A 410 13.27 13.22 -7.20
N ILE A 411 14.44 12.87 -6.68
CA ILE A 411 14.65 11.91 -5.59
C ILE A 411 15.16 12.65 -4.35
N ALA A 412 14.53 12.40 -3.21
CA ALA A 412 15.09 12.72 -1.90
C ALA A 412 15.18 11.45 -1.05
N ILE A 413 16.25 11.38 -0.26
CA ILE A 413 16.61 10.24 0.56
C ILE A 413 16.85 10.76 1.97
N TRP A 414 16.03 10.29 2.91
CA TRP A 414 16.18 10.52 4.33
C TRP A 414 16.66 9.27 5.04
N ARG A 415 17.29 9.48 6.18
CA ARG A 415 17.68 8.42 7.11
C ARG A 415 17.01 8.63 8.46
N LYS A 416 16.34 7.59 8.96
CA LYS A 416 15.79 7.57 10.33
C LYS A 416 16.94 7.59 11.34
N PRO A 417 16.86 8.35 12.43
CA PRO A 417 17.83 8.27 13.53
C PRO A 417 18.04 6.85 14.05
N LEU A 418 19.17 6.63 14.74
CA LEU A 418 19.43 5.36 15.41
C LEU A 418 18.65 5.22 16.73
N ASN A 419 18.19 6.33 17.30
CA ASN A 419 17.42 6.39 18.53
C ASN A 419 16.51 7.65 18.54
N ASN A 420 15.63 7.73 19.53
CA ASN A 420 14.65 8.78 19.71
C ASN A 420 15.18 9.94 20.57
N SER A 421 16.45 9.97 20.98
CA SER A 421 16.96 11.01 21.88
C SER A 421 16.77 12.42 21.34
N CYS A 422 16.93 12.64 20.02
CA CYS A 422 16.62 13.94 19.42
C CYS A 422 15.11 14.25 19.51
N TYR A 423 14.28 13.25 19.25
CA TYR A 423 12.83 13.41 19.23
C TYR A 423 12.29 13.74 20.62
N LEU A 424 12.77 13.05 21.65
CA LEU A 424 12.35 13.21 23.05
C LEU A 424 12.80 14.53 23.69
N ASN A 425 13.89 15.13 23.19
CA ASN A 425 14.44 16.38 23.72
C ASN A 425 13.90 17.66 23.04
N ARG A 426 12.89 17.55 22.17
CA ARG A 426 12.24 18.73 21.55
C ARG A 426 11.33 19.44 22.54
N ASP A 427 11.03 20.71 22.24
CA ASP A 427 10.08 21.49 23.04
C ASP A 427 8.70 20.82 23.04
N SER A 428 8.04 20.77 24.21
CA SER A 428 6.76 20.09 24.42
C SER A 428 5.58 20.62 23.57
N GLY A 429 5.75 21.78 22.93
CA GLY A 429 4.77 22.38 22.02
C GLY A 429 4.96 22.02 20.54
N MET A 430 6.03 21.32 20.18
CA MET A 430 6.30 20.96 18.78
C MET A 430 5.41 19.81 18.32
N GLN A 431 4.94 19.91 17.08
CA GLN A 431 4.31 18.79 16.37
C GLN A 431 5.35 18.03 15.53
N PRO A 432 5.15 16.75 15.24
CA PRO A 432 4.20 15.89 15.93
C PRO A 432 4.61 15.65 17.38
N ARG A 433 3.62 15.40 18.25
CA ARG A 433 3.81 15.12 19.68
C ARG A 433 4.40 13.73 19.93
N VAL A 434 5.04 13.58 21.08
CA VAL A 434 5.46 12.28 21.63
C VAL A 434 4.22 11.48 22.04
N CYS A 435 4.29 10.15 21.91
CA CYS A 435 3.24 9.23 22.34
C CYS A 435 3.02 9.22 23.85
N ASP A 436 1.85 8.74 24.25
CA ASP A 436 1.64 8.27 25.61
C ASP A 436 2.41 6.96 25.85
N SER A 437 2.88 6.74 27.08
CA SER A 437 3.65 5.54 27.46
C SER A 437 2.90 4.21 27.32
N ASN A 438 1.59 4.25 27.11
CA ASN A 438 0.74 3.07 26.97
C ASN A 438 0.46 2.72 25.49
N ASP A 439 0.99 3.50 24.53
CA ASP A 439 0.82 3.25 23.10
C ASP A 439 1.84 2.22 22.61
N ASP A 440 1.42 0.95 22.50
CA ASP A 440 2.24 -0.14 21.97
C ASP A 440 2.39 0.00 20.44
N PRO A 441 3.62 0.22 19.90
CA PRO A 441 3.84 0.40 18.46
C PRO A 441 3.60 -0.89 17.63
N ASP A 442 3.54 -2.06 18.26
CA ASP A 442 3.25 -3.34 17.60
C ASP A 442 1.77 -3.73 17.67
N ASN A 443 0.95 -2.98 18.43
CA ASN A 443 -0.50 -3.10 18.33
C ASN A 443 -1.00 -2.49 17.01
N VAL A 444 -1.25 -3.35 16.03
CA VAL A 444 -1.59 -2.95 14.65
C VAL A 444 -3.03 -3.28 14.25
N TRP A 445 -3.77 -4.02 15.07
CA TRP A 445 -5.09 -4.52 14.65
C TRP A 445 -6.21 -3.51 14.89
N TYR A 446 -6.59 -2.77 13.84
CA TYR A 446 -7.60 -1.69 13.91
C TYR A 446 -7.23 -0.57 14.88
N ASP A 447 -5.93 -0.35 15.05
CA ASP A 447 -5.40 0.78 15.79
C ASP A 447 -5.45 2.03 14.89
N LEU A 448 -6.00 3.12 15.43
CA LEU A 448 -6.24 4.35 14.71
C LEU A 448 -4.98 5.23 14.72
N LEU A 449 -4.76 5.93 13.62
CA LEU A 449 -3.81 7.03 13.51
C LEU A 449 -4.56 8.29 13.96
N HIS A 450 -4.31 8.80 15.17
CA HIS A 450 -5.06 9.94 15.68
C HIS A 450 -4.41 11.29 15.37
N SER A 451 -5.14 12.14 14.64
CA SER A 451 -4.83 13.58 14.51
C SER A 451 -5.81 14.44 15.31
N LEU A 452 -5.31 15.52 15.93
CA LEU A 452 -6.11 16.56 16.60
C LEU A 452 -7.07 17.28 15.62
N SER A 453 -6.76 17.33 14.32
CA SER A 453 -7.60 18.00 13.30
C SER A 453 -8.84 17.19 12.92
N SER A 454 -8.74 15.85 12.89
CA SER A 454 -9.84 14.96 12.49
C SER A 454 -10.93 14.80 13.55
N LEU A 455 -10.59 15.02 14.82
CA LEU A 455 -11.55 14.98 15.94
C LEU A 455 -12.55 16.15 15.87
N TRP A 456 -12.09 17.36 15.51
CA TRP A 456 -12.94 18.55 15.45
C TRP A 456 -14.09 18.50 14.43
N LEU A 457 -13.94 17.74 13.34
CA LEU A 457 -14.98 17.58 12.32
C LEU A 457 -15.90 16.37 12.57
N ARG A 458 -15.48 15.41 13.39
CA ARG A 458 -16.25 14.19 13.68
C ARG A 458 -16.99 14.25 15.04
N ASP A 459 -16.59 15.13 15.96
CA ASP A 459 -17.12 15.21 17.34
C ASP A 459 -18.15 16.31 17.61
N ILE A 460 -19.27 16.32 16.88
CA ILE A 460 -20.52 16.91 17.44
C ILE A 460 -21.32 15.85 18.22
N THR A 461 -20.92 14.57 18.20
CA THR A 461 -21.66 13.48 18.87
C THR A 461 -20.93 12.78 20.02
N TYR A 462 -19.62 12.92 20.19
CA TYR A 462 -18.90 12.41 21.36
C TYR A 462 -18.42 13.56 22.25
N LYS A 463 -19.21 13.83 23.30
CA LYS A 463 -18.79 14.66 24.43
C LYS A 463 -17.72 13.90 25.23
N TYR A 464 -16.53 14.49 25.34
CA TYR A 464 -15.39 14.12 26.19
C TYR A 464 -14.55 12.91 25.77
N ALA A 465 -13.47 13.17 25.01
CA ALA A 465 -12.18 12.50 25.16
C ALA A 465 -11.09 13.41 24.57
N LEU A 466 -10.18 13.89 25.43
CA LEU A 466 -9.07 14.77 25.07
C LEU A 466 -7.79 13.99 25.39
N GLN A 467 -7.25 13.21 24.45
CA GLN A 467 -5.92 12.58 24.60
C GLN A 467 -5.35 12.23 23.21
N CYS A 468 -4.10 12.63 22.97
CA CYS A 468 -3.35 12.41 21.73
C CYS A 468 -2.94 10.94 21.58
N MET A 469 -2.84 10.44 20.36
CA MET A 469 -2.40 9.06 20.08
C MET A 469 -1.66 9.04 18.74
N THR A 470 -0.34 8.76 18.72
CA THR A 470 0.39 8.02 17.65
C THR A 470 1.93 8.16 17.68
N CYS A 471 2.58 7.00 17.47
CA CYS A 471 3.94 6.71 16.97
C CYS A 471 5.21 6.76 17.86
N ASP A 472 5.75 5.55 18.12
CA ASP A 472 7.15 5.05 18.02
C ASP A 472 8.30 5.75 18.77
N ALA A 473 8.00 6.78 19.58
CA ALA A 473 8.99 7.43 20.42
C ALA A 473 9.11 6.82 21.84
N CYS A 474 8.33 5.80 22.15
CA CYS A 474 8.20 5.24 23.50
C CYS A 474 8.54 3.76 23.51
N HIS A 475 9.77 3.44 23.86
CA HIS A 475 10.04 2.97 25.22
C HIS A 475 11.22 3.75 25.73
#